data_AF-A0A7S6RWJ3-F1
#
_entry.id   AF-A0A7S6RWJ3-F1
#
_cell.length_a   1.000
_cell.length_b   1.000
_cell.length_c   1.000
_cell.angle_alpha   90.00
_cell.angle_beta   90.00
_cell.angle_gamma   90.00
#
_symmetry.space_group_name_H-M   'P 1'
#
loop_
_entity.id
_entity.type
_entity.pdbx_description
1 polymer ?
#
loop_
_entity_poly.entity_id
_entity_poly.type
_entity_poly.pdbx_seq_one_letter_code
_entity_poly.pdbx_strand_id
1 'polypeptide(L)'
;MKQSIFFLTALILFHASSNAGTLVNGTWSPMGCGERPVAPVVSAASVEDYNRSAEAINEWQKRAQQYNSCLVDEANADNALIARTANDQQAKFREEIDRINAETDKARAELDSKR
;
A
#
# COMPACT_ATOMS: atom_id res chain seq x y z
N MET A 1 15.73 -39.90 -32.47
CA MET A 1 14.60 -40.13 -31.55
C MET A 1 14.96 -39.48 -30.22
N LYS A 2 14.74 -38.17 -30.09
CA LYS A 2 13.69 -37.54 -29.25
C LYS A 2 13.64 -38.11 -27.82
N GLN A 3 14.51 -37.62 -26.95
CA GLN A 3 14.24 -37.56 -25.52
C GLN A 3 13.90 -36.12 -25.18
N SER A 4 12.61 -35.91 -24.93
CA SER A 4 11.97 -34.62 -24.73
C SER A 4 12.43 -34.01 -23.40
N ILE A 5 13.10 -32.86 -23.50
CA ILE A 5 13.37 -31.96 -22.40
C ILE A 5 12.04 -31.26 -22.07
N PHE A 6 11.36 -31.68 -21.00
CA PHE A 6 10.26 -30.94 -20.40
C PHE A 6 10.81 -30.11 -19.24
N PHE A 7 11.32 -28.91 -19.54
CA PHE A 7 11.50 -27.87 -18.52
C PHE A 7 10.12 -27.27 -18.21
N LEU A 8 9.48 -27.70 -17.12
CA LEU A 8 8.38 -26.95 -16.51
C LEU A 8 8.95 -25.64 -15.96
N THR A 9 8.88 -24.58 -16.75
CA THR A 9 9.07 -23.22 -16.28
C THR A 9 7.81 -22.83 -15.51
N ALA A 10 7.83 -23.03 -14.20
CA ALA A 10 6.84 -22.46 -13.30
C ALA A 10 7.00 -20.93 -13.36
N LEU A 11 6.09 -20.27 -14.08
CA LEU A 11 5.97 -18.82 -14.09
C LEU A 11 5.52 -18.39 -12.69
N ILE A 12 6.47 -18.04 -11.84
CA ILE A 12 6.17 -17.38 -10.57
C ILE A 12 5.61 -16.01 -10.94
N LEU A 13 4.29 -15.86 -10.84
CA LEU A 13 3.62 -14.55 -10.84
C LEU A 13 4.08 -13.81 -9.58
N PHE A 14 5.25 -13.20 -9.64
CA PHE A 14 5.58 -12.08 -8.77
C PHE A 14 4.58 -10.98 -9.13
N HIS A 15 3.48 -10.93 -8.38
CA HIS A 15 2.70 -9.70 -8.26
C HIS A 15 3.64 -8.71 -7.59
N ALA A 16 4.40 -7.97 -8.41
CA ALA A 16 5.01 -6.75 -7.95
C ALA A 16 3.87 -5.91 -7.40
N SER A 17 3.85 -5.72 -6.08
CA SER A 17 2.92 -4.82 -5.42
C SER A 17 3.22 -3.41 -5.94
N SER A 18 2.63 -3.05 -7.09
CA SER A 18 2.47 -1.65 -7.44
C SER A 18 1.61 -1.06 -6.34
N ASN A 19 2.03 0.06 -5.76
CA ASN A 19 1.30 0.75 -4.69
C ASN A 19 -0.18 0.77 -5.00
N ALA A 20 -0.91 0.10 -4.13
CA ALA A 20 -2.17 -0.50 -4.51
C ALA A 20 -3.34 0.44 -4.20
N GLY A 21 -3.14 1.50 -3.39
CA GLY A 21 -4.11 2.56 -3.14
C GLY A 21 -3.62 3.95 -3.57
N THR A 22 -4.52 4.94 -3.47
CA THR A 22 -4.21 6.35 -3.76
C THR A 22 -4.57 7.24 -2.58
N LEU A 23 -3.62 8.07 -2.13
CA LEU A 23 -3.86 9.13 -1.15
C LEU A 23 -3.91 10.48 -1.87
N VAL A 24 -5.09 11.09 -1.94
CA VAL A 24 -5.31 12.40 -2.58
C VAL A 24 -6.01 13.31 -1.57
N ASN A 25 -5.42 14.48 -1.29
CA ASN A 25 -5.97 15.49 -0.38
C ASN A 25 -6.40 14.92 0.99
N GLY A 26 -5.58 14.04 1.58
CA GLY A 26 -5.86 13.41 2.87
C GLY A 26 -6.89 12.29 2.83
N THR A 27 -7.44 11.95 1.65
CA THR A 27 -8.36 10.83 1.47
C THR A 27 -7.63 9.69 0.78
N TRP A 28 -7.55 8.55 1.47
CA TRP A 28 -7.02 7.32 0.89
C TRP A 28 -8.16 6.43 0.38
N SER A 29 -7.98 5.84 -0.78
CA SER A 29 -8.88 4.86 -1.36
C SER A 29 -8.09 3.67 -1.90
N PRO A 30 -8.57 2.44 -1.68
CA PRO A 30 -7.89 1.29 -2.24
C PRO A 30 -8.11 1.20 -3.75
N MET A 31 -7.16 0.67 -4.51
CA MET A 31 -7.38 0.33 -5.94
C MET A 31 -7.52 -1.18 -6.18
N GLY A 32 -6.98 -2.04 -5.30
CA GLY A 32 -6.93 -3.48 -5.52
C GLY A 32 -8.11 -4.27 -4.95
N CYS A 33 -8.85 -3.71 -4.00
CA CYS A 33 -9.83 -4.48 -3.21
C CYS A 33 -11.20 -4.69 -3.85
N GLY A 34 -11.43 -4.13 -5.04
CA GLY A 34 -12.74 -4.16 -5.70
C GLY A 34 -13.78 -3.30 -4.98
N GLU A 35 -15.05 -3.62 -5.18
CA GLU A 35 -16.15 -2.85 -4.58
C GLU A 35 -16.39 -3.23 -3.13
N ARG A 36 -16.62 -2.21 -2.29
CA ARG A 36 -17.03 -2.41 -0.90
C ARG A 36 -18.39 -3.12 -0.84
N PRO A 37 -18.50 -4.28 -0.17
CA PRO A 37 -19.78 -4.96 -0.01
C PRO A 37 -20.79 -4.10 0.76
N VAL A 38 -21.96 -3.86 0.16
CA VAL A 38 -23.07 -3.14 0.78
C VAL A 38 -23.70 -4.00 1.87
N ALA A 39 -23.84 -3.44 3.07
CA ALA A 39 -24.48 -4.13 4.18
C ALA A 39 -25.97 -4.38 3.88
N PRO A 40 -26.49 -5.60 4.10
CA PRO A 40 -27.89 -5.89 3.87
C PRO A 40 -28.78 -5.23 4.94
N VAL A 41 -30.03 -4.94 4.58
CA VAL A 41 -31.06 -4.50 5.53
C VAL A 41 -31.63 -5.73 6.24
N VAL A 42 -31.80 -5.64 7.55
CA VAL A 42 -32.41 -6.70 8.36
C VAL A 42 -33.90 -6.44 8.50
N SER A 43 -34.74 -7.39 8.06
CA SER A 43 -36.19 -7.33 8.25
C SER A 43 -36.62 -8.19 9.43
N ALA A 44 -37.50 -7.64 10.27
CA ALA A 44 -38.16 -8.34 11.37
C ALA A 44 -39.68 -8.39 11.19
N ALA A 45 -40.18 -8.18 9.97
CA ALA A 45 -41.62 -8.15 9.68
C ALA A 45 -42.27 -9.54 9.80
N SER A 46 -41.51 -10.61 9.52
CA SER A 46 -41.90 -12.00 9.71
C SER A 46 -40.67 -12.89 9.93
N VAL A 47 -40.89 -14.15 10.31
CA VAL A 47 -39.82 -15.15 10.45
C VAL A 47 -39.18 -15.42 9.09
N GLU A 48 -39.96 -15.48 8.02
CA GLU A 48 -39.46 -15.69 6.66
C GLU A 48 -38.59 -14.52 6.20
N ASP A 49 -38.98 -13.29 6.52
CA ASP A 49 -38.23 -12.08 6.17
C ASP A 49 -36.90 -12.01 6.94
N TYR A 50 -36.92 -12.42 8.20
CA TYR A 50 -35.70 -12.53 9.00
C TYR A 50 -34.76 -13.61 8.45
N ASN A 51 -35.28 -14.80 8.10
CA ASN A 51 -34.46 -15.87 7.54
C ASN A 51 -33.79 -15.45 6.22
N ARG A 52 -34.49 -14.74 5.33
CA ARG A 52 -33.89 -14.16 4.11
C ARG A 52 -32.81 -13.13 4.45
N SER A 53 -33.01 -12.33 5.50
CA SER A 53 -32.00 -11.37 5.99
C SER A 53 -30.76 -12.11 6.50
N ALA A 54 -30.93 -13.22 7.22
CA ALA A 54 -29.82 -14.02 7.73
C ALA A 54 -28.94 -14.60 6.62
N GLU A 55 -29.55 -15.09 5.53
CA GLU A 55 -28.81 -15.54 4.34
C GLU A 55 -28.02 -14.40 3.69
N ALA A 56 -28.64 -13.24 3.51
CA ALA A 56 -27.99 -12.07 2.95
C ALA A 56 -26.81 -11.58 3.82
N ILE A 57 -26.94 -11.64 5.15
CA ILE A 57 -25.88 -11.32 6.10
C ILE A 57 -24.71 -12.29 5.95
N ASN A 58 -24.96 -13.60 5.88
CA ASN A 58 -23.89 -14.60 5.75
C ASN A 58 -23.08 -14.39 4.47
N GLU A 59 -23.74 -14.10 3.35
CA GLU A 59 -23.06 -13.82 2.08
C GLU A 59 -22.32 -12.47 2.11
N TRP A 60 -22.90 -11.45 2.73
CA TRP A 60 -22.22 -10.17 2.95
C TRP A 60 -20.98 -10.34 3.84
N GLN A 61 -21.05 -11.11 4.94
CA GLN A 61 -19.94 -11.31 5.87
C GLN A 61 -18.72 -11.93 5.17
N LYS A 62 -18.93 -12.94 4.32
CA LYS A 62 -17.83 -13.55 3.54
C LYS A 62 -17.12 -12.52 2.66
N ARG A 63 -17.89 -11.74 1.90
CA ARG A 63 -17.33 -10.70 1.02
C ARG A 63 -16.70 -9.56 1.82
N ALA A 64 -17.30 -9.16 2.93
CA ALA A 64 -16.80 -8.10 3.80
C ALA A 64 -15.47 -8.49 4.45
N GLN A 65 -15.31 -9.74 4.87
CA GLN A 65 -14.04 -10.26 5.40
C GLN A 65 -12.93 -10.23 4.33
N GLN A 66 -13.23 -10.68 3.11
CA GLN A 66 -12.28 -10.63 1.99
C GLN A 66 -11.87 -9.20 1.66
N TYR A 67 -12.85 -8.31 1.49
CA TYR A 67 -12.60 -6.89 1.23
C TYR A 67 -11.77 -6.25 2.35
N ASN A 68 -12.12 -6.49 3.62
CA ASN A 68 -11.41 -5.93 4.76
C ASN A 68 -9.98 -6.44 4.89
N SER A 69 -9.74 -7.73 4.62
CA SER A 69 -8.38 -8.27 4.58
C SER A 69 -7.53 -7.54 3.54
N CYS A 70 -8.03 -7.41 2.32
CA CYS A 70 -7.36 -6.66 1.28
C CYS A 70 -7.10 -5.20 1.70
N LEU A 71 -8.12 -4.54 2.26
CA LEU A 71 -8.02 -3.14 2.70
C LEU A 71 -6.89 -2.93 3.70
N VAL A 72 -6.75 -3.85 4.66
CA VAL A 72 -5.69 -3.82 5.68
C VAL A 72 -4.32 -4.05 5.04
N ASP A 73 -4.19 -5.07 4.19
CA ASP A 73 -2.92 -5.39 3.52
C ASP A 73 -2.43 -4.22 2.67
N GLU A 74 -3.35 -3.62 1.91
CA GLU A 74 -3.07 -2.49 1.02
C GLU A 74 -2.67 -1.24 1.80
N ALA A 75 -3.45 -0.86 2.81
CA ALA A 75 -3.17 0.31 3.63
C ALA A 75 -1.81 0.19 4.33
N ASN A 76 -1.46 -1.00 4.81
CA ASN A 76 -0.15 -1.23 5.45
C ASN A 76 1.00 -1.12 4.46
N ALA A 77 0.85 -1.68 3.24
CA ALA A 77 1.85 -1.58 2.20
C ALA A 77 2.09 -0.11 1.78
N ASP A 78 1.02 0.65 1.57
CA ASP A 78 1.09 2.05 1.18
C ASP A 78 1.70 2.92 2.29
N ASN A 79 1.28 2.72 3.55
CA ASN A 79 1.88 3.42 4.70
C ASN A 79 3.39 3.17 4.78
N ALA A 80 3.82 1.92 4.59
CA ALA A 80 5.23 1.57 4.59
C ALA A 80 5.99 2.23 3.43
N LEU A 81 5.40 2.32 2.22
CA LEU A 81 6.03 3.03 1.13
C LEU A 81 6.12 4.53 1.41
N ILE A 82 5.03 5.17 1.82
CA ILE A 82 4.99 6.61 2.09
C ILE A 82 6.05 6.97 3.14
N ALA A 83 6.12 6.21 4.24
CA ALA A 83 7.12 6.43 5.27
C ALA A 83 8.55 6.29 4.73
N ARG A 84 8.85 5.21 3.99
CA ARG A 84 10.19 4.99 3.42
C ARG A 84 10.59 6.09 2.44
N THR A 85 9.70 6.44 1.52
CA THR A 85 9.97 7.44 0.47
C THR A 85 10.12 8.84 1.06
N ALA A 86 9.26 9.23 2.01
CA ALA A 86 9.39 10.50 2.70
C ALA A 86 10.70 10.59 3.49
N ASN A 87 11.08 9.53 4.22
CA ASN A 87 12.32 9.48 4.97
C ASN A 87 13.55 9.53 4.06
N ASP A 88 13.53 8.83 2.92
CA ASP A 88 14.60 8.88 1.91
C ASP A 88 14.78 10.31 1.36
N GLN A 89 13.69 11.01 1.03
CA GLN A 89 13.77 12.41 0.61
C GLN A 89 14.34 13.33 1.69
N GLN A 90 13.92 13.14 2.95
CA GLN A 90 14.48 13.90 4.07
C GLN A 90 15.98 13.63 4.27
N ALA A 91 16.42 12.37 4.14
CA ALA A 91 17.82 12.00 4.29
C ALA A 91 18.68 12.64 3.21
N LYS A 92 18.27 12.54 1.94
CA LYS A 92 18.96 13.18 0.81
C LYS A 92 19.11 14.68 1.00
N PHE A 93 18.06 15.35 1.44
CA PHE A 93 18.13 16.79 1.66
C PHE A 93 19.04 17.17 2.83
N ARG A 94 19.09 16.36 3.89
CA ARG A 94 20.04 16.55 4.99
C ARG A 94 21.49 16.39 4.52
N GLU A 95 21.77 15.36 3.71
CA GLU A 95 23.10 15.17 3.12
C GLU A 95 23.53 16.36 2.26
N GLU A 96 22.61 16.94 1.48
CA GLU A 96 22.88 18.16 0.70
C GLU A 96 23.22 19.36 1.59
N ILE A 97 22.45 19.57 2.67
CA ILE A 97 22.70 20.63 3.65
C ILE A 97 24.09 20.45 4.29
N ASP A 98 24.39 19.24 4.77
CA ASP A 98 25.64 18.95 5.46
C ASP A 98 26.85 19.16 4.53
N ARG A 99 26.72 18.76 3.26
CA ARG A 99 27.75 19.00 2.23
C ARG A 99 28.01 20.49 2.03
N ILE A 100 26.95 21.30 1.85
CA ILE A 100 27.09 22.75 1.61
C ILE A 100 27.72 23.44 2.83
N ASN A 101 27.34 23.04 4.05
CA ASN A 101 27.93 23.58 5.27
C ASN A 101 29.44 23.26 5.33
N ALA A 102 29.84 22.01 5.07
CA ALA A 102 31.24 21.62 5.05
C ALA A 102 32.06 22.38 3.98
N GLU A 103 31.49 22.57 2.78
CA GLU A 103 32.11 23.36 1.72
C GLU A 103 32.30 24.83 2.13
N THR A 104 31.30 25.41 2.79
CA THR A 104 31.34 26.79 3.28
C THR A 104 32.38 26.97 4.38
N ASP A 105 32.44 26.05 5.34
CA ASP A 105 33.42 26.07 6.43
C ASP A 105 34.85 25.95 5.88
N LYS A 106 35.06 25.07 4.90
CA LYS A 106 36.35 24.93 4.23
C LYS A 106 36.74 26.21 3.51
N ALA A 107 35.83 26.80 2.72
CA ALA A 107 36.10 28.05 2.01
C ALA A 107 36.43 29.21 2.98
N ARG A 108 35.72 29.28 4.11
CA ARG A 108 35.99 30.27 5.16
C ARG A 108 37.39 30.08 5.76
N ALA A 109 37.77 28.86 6.12
CA ALA A 109 39.10 28.57 6.67
C ALA A 109 40.22 28.93 5.67
N GLU A 110 40.02 28.64 4.38
CA GLU A 110 40.95 29.03 3.33
C GLU A 110 41.10 30.55 3.20
N LEU A 111 40.02 31.32 3.33
CA LEU A 111 40.06 32.78 3.33
C LEU A 111 40.74 33.35 4.57
N ASP A 112 40.41 32.83 5.76
CA ASP A 112 40.98 33.28 7.02
C ASP A 112 42.50 33.02 7.07
N SER A 113 42.99 31.94 6.48
CA SER A 113 44.43 31.64 6.41
C SER A 113 45.24 32.56 5.48
N LYS A 114 44.57 33.28 4.58
CA LYS A 114 45.20 34.21 3.62
C LYS A 114 45.24 35.66 4.13
N ARG A 115 44.65 35.92 5.29
CA ARG A 115 44.57 37.25 5.92
C ARG A 115 45.70 37.45 6.91
#